data_AF-A0A2E9DVH2-F1
#
_entry.id   AF-A0A2E9DVH2-F1
#
_cell.length_a   1.000
_cell.length_b   1.000
_cell.length_c   1.000
_cell.angle_alpha   90.00
_cell.angle_beta   90.00
_cell.angle_gamma   90.00
#
_symmetry.space_group_name_H-M   'P 1'
#
loop_
_entity.id
_entity.type
_entity.pdbx_description
1 polymer ?
#
loop_
_entity_poly.entity_id
_entity_poly.type
_entity_poly.pdbx_seq_one_letter_code
_entity_poly.pdbx_strand_id
1 'polypeptide(L)' 'METILDGICPEGFILDGLDDWPRSASRMEWSRITRELFARTIADMDLDPAALAEVEEAFIGAGLL' A
#
# COMPACT_ATOMS: atom_id res chain seq x y z
N MET A 1 -13.31 -9.78 4.38
CA MET A 1 -13.26 -9.16 3.05
C MET A 1 -11.78 -9.02 2.78
N GLU A 2 -11.21 -9.97 2.04
CA GLU A 2 -9.77 -9.95 1.73
C GLU A 2 -9.49 -8.76 0.82
N THR A 3 -8.56 -7.92 1.24
CA THR A 3 -7.99 -6.88 0.40
C THR A 3 -6.79 -7.46 -0.33
N ILE A 4 -6.50 -6.95 -1.53
CA ILE A 4 -5.29 -7.30 -2.33
C ILE A 4 -3.98 -7.23 -1.50
N LEU A 5 -4.01 -6.51 -0.37
CA LEU A 5 -2.90 -6.28 0.55
C LEU A 5 -2.74 -7.34 1.65
N ASP A 6 -3.72 -8.24 1.84
CA ASP A 6 -3.73 -9.23 2.92
C ASP A 6 -2.74 -10.39 2.71
N GLY A 7 -2.22 -10.57 1.49
CA GLY A 7 -1.27 -11.62 1.13
C GLY A 7 0.22 -11.30 1.39
N ILE A 8 0.54 -10.13 1.95
CA ILE A 8 1.89 -9.57 1.91
C ILE A 8 2.48 -9.39 3.31
N CYS A 9 3.79 -9.66 3.43
CA CYS A 9 4.54 -9.52 4.66
C CYS A 9 4.48 -8.06 5.19
N PRO A 10 4.09 -7.83 6.46
CA PRO A 10 4.00 -6.49 7.06
C PRO A 10 5.32 -5.72 7.10
N GLU A 11 6.44 -6.42 6.88
CA GLU A 11 7.82 -5.93 7.00
C GLU A 11 8.37 -5.36 5.69
N GLY A 12 7.56 -5.27 4.63
CA GLY A 12 7.97 -4.75 3.31
C GLY A 12 8.67 -3.37 3.39
N PHE A 13 9.80 -3.29 2.69
CA PHE A 13 10.86 -2.26 2.65
C PHE A 13 10.46 -0.80 2.35
N ILE A 14 9.17 -0.45 2.34
CA ILE A 14 8.61 0.86 1.90
C ILE A 14 9.22 2.06 2.62
N LEU A 15 9.69 1.86 3.85
CA LEU A 15 10.13 2.94 4.74
C LEU A 15 11.63 2.87 5.06
N ASP A 16 12.41 2.05 4.36
CA ASP A 16 13.87 2.05 4.50
C ASP A 16 14.45 3.30 3.84
N GLY A 17 15.06 4.17 4.66
CA GLY A 17 15.63 5.45 4.23
C GLY A 17 14.74 6.67 4.44
N LEU A 18 13.52 6.50 4.96
CA LEU A 18 12.61 7.61 5.28
C LEU A 18 12.66 7.93 6.79
N ASP A 19 13.70 8.62 7.27
CA ASP A 19 13.87 8.94 8.70
C ASP A 19 12.84 9.95 9.26
N ASP A 20 12.13 10.67 8.40
CA ASP A 20 11.20 11.76 8.74
C ASP A 20 9.71 11.36 8.73
N TRP A 21 9.33 10.21 9.28
CA TRP A 21 7.91 9.92 9.52
C TRP A 21 7.41 10.54 10.83
N PRO A 22 6.12 10.91 10.94
CA PRO A 22 5.56 11.43 12.18
C PRO A 22 5.69 10.39 13.32
N ARG A 23 6.41 10.75 14.39
CA ARG A 23 6.62 9.88 15.57
C ARG A 23 5.31 9.51 16.32
N SER A 24 4.18 10.08 15.90
CA SER A 24 2.85 9.82 16.49
C SER A 24 2.33 8.41 16.23
N ALA A 25 2.94 7.65 15.32
CA ALA A 25 2.57 6.26 15.05
C ALA A 25 3.82 5.42 14.73
N SER A 26 3.74 4.11 14.95
CA SER A 26 4.84 3.20 14.61
C SER A 26 5.01 3.08 13.08
N ARG A 27 6.20 2.70 12.62
CA ARG A 27 6.48 2.43 11.20
C ARG A 27 5.49 1.42 10.59
N MET A 28 5.13 0.37 11.36
CA MET A 28 4.13 -0.62 10.95
C MET A 28 2.73 -0.01 10.84
N GLU A 29 2.36 0.88 11.75
CA GLU A 29 1.07 1.53 11.75
C GLU A 29 0.92 2.53 10.60
N TRP A 30 1.99 3.25 10.25
CA TRP A 30 2.07 4.04 9.04
C TRP A 30 1.94 3.19 7.77
N SER A 31 2.66 2.07 7.69
CA SER A 31 2.54 1.13 6.57
C SER A 31 1.09 0.65 6.41
N ARG A 32 0.44 0.26 7.52
CA ARG A 32 -0.95 -0.18 7.53
C ARG A 32 -1.91 0.92 7.06
N ILE A 33 -1.78 2.14 7.57
CA ILE A 33 -2.63 3.27 7.20
C ILE A 33 -2.50 3.60 5.71
N THR A 34 -1.27 3.66 5.21
CA THR A 34 -0.98 3.95 3.79
C THR A 34 -1.59 2.89 2.88
N ARG A 35 -1.43 1.62 3.22
CA ARG A 35 -2.02 0.47 2.52
C ARG A 35 -3.56 0.55 2.49
N GLU A 36 -4.17 0.82 3.63
CA GLU A 36 -5.63 0.95 3.74
C GLU A 36 -6.18 2.15 2.95
N LEU A 37 -5.48 3.28 2.95
CA LEU A 37 -5.86 4.47 2.19
C LEU A 37 -5.83 4.21 0.67
N PHE A 38 -4.78 3.54 0.20
CA PHE A 38 -4.65 3.22 -1.22
C PHE A 38 -5.68 2.19 -1.67
N ALA A 39 -5.94 1.13 -0.89
CA ALA A 39 -6.99 0.17 -1.21
C ALA A 39 -8.37 0.82 -1.35
N ARG A 40 -8.71 1.76 -0.46
CA ARG A 40 -9.96 2.53 -0.55
C ARG A 40 -10.00 3.41 -1.79
N THR A 41 -8.90 4.13 -2.06
CA THR A 41 -8.78 4.99 -3.25
C THR A 41 -8.96 4.17 -4.54
N ILE A 42 -8.30 3.01 -4.64
CA ILE A 42 -8.41 2.12 -5.80
C ILE A 42 -9.83 1.56 -5.93
N ALA A 43 -10.48 1.17 -4.84
CA ALA A 43 -11.85 0.69 -4.85
C ALA A 43 -12.87 1.78 -5.26
N ASP A 44 -12.58 3.05 -4.95
CA ASP A 44 -13.38 4.20 -5.37
C ASP A 44 -13.14 4.57 -6.85
N MET A 45 -12.00 4.17 -7.42
CA MET A 45 -11.73 4.33 -8.83
C MET A 45 -12.46 3.22 -9.60
N ASP A 46 -13.38 3.60 -10.49
CA ASP A 46 -14.06 2.67 -11.42
C ASP A 46 -13.09 2.22 -12.53
N LEU A 47 -12.06 1.46 -12.12
CA LEU A 47 -11.00 0.99 -12.99
C LEU A 47 -11.46 -0.25 -13.73
N ASP A 48 -11.21 -0.27 -15.04
CA ASP A 48 -11.30 -1.51 -15.79
C ASP A 48 -10.17 -2.48 -15.35
N PRO A 49 -10.29 -3.78 -15.67
CA PRO A 49 -9.32 -4.77 -15.24
C PRO A 49 -7.88 -4.53 -15.72
N ALA A 50 -7.68 -3.85 -16.86
CA ALA A 50 -6.34 -3.53 -17.37
C ALA A 50 -5.72 -2.40 -16.54
N ALA A 51 -6.50 -1.35 -16.26
CA ALA A 51 -6.07 -0.25 -15.40
C ALA A 51 -5.78 -0.72 -13.96
N LEU A 52 -6.56 -1.67 -13.43
CA LEU A 52 -6.30 -2.26 -12.12
C LEU A 52 -4.96 -3.01 -12.08
N ALA A 53 -4.65 -3.80 -13.12
CA ALA A 53 -3.38 -4.52 -13.22
C ALA A 53 -2.17 -3.58 -13.30
N GLU A 54 -2.28 -2.47 -14.02
CA GLU A 54 -1.23 -1.44 -14.06
C GLU A 54 -0.99 -0.80 -12.69
N VAL A 55 -2.06 -0.57 -11.93
CA VAL A 55 -1.95 -0.05 -10.55
C VAL A 55 -1.28 -1.08 -9.64
N GLU A 56 -1.64 -2.36 -9.74
CA GLU A 56 -0.98 -3.43 -8.97
C GLU A 56 0.52 -3.51 -9.28
N GLU A 57 0.93 -3.49 -10.55
CA GLU A 57 2.35 -3.50 -10.94
C GLU A 57 3.10 -2.27 -10.43
N ALA A 58 2.51 -1.08 -10.51
CA ALA A 58 3.11 0.15 -10.01
C ALA A 58 3.34 0.09 -8.48
N PHE A 59 2.40 -0.51 -7.75
CA PHE A 59 2.49 -0.68 -6.31
C PHE A 59 3.53 -1.74 -5.92
N ILE A 60 3.64 -2.86 -6.65
CA ILE A 60 4.70 -3.85 -6.46
C ILE A 60 6.08 -3.21 -6.71
N GLY A 61 6.22 -2.44 -7.80
CA GLY A 61 7.45 -1.73 -8.12
C GLY A 61 7.85 -0.70 -7.06
N ALA A 62 6.86 -0.12 -6.35
CA ALA A 62 7.07 0.77 -5.22
C ALA A 62 7.23 0.05 -3.87
N GLY A 63 7.14 -1.29 -3.83
CA GLY A 63 7.18 -2.12 -2.62
C GLY A 63 5.93 -1.99 -1.74
N LEU A 64 4.86 -1.37 -2.23
CA LEU A 64 3.60 -1.15 -1.53
C LEU A 64 2.71 -2.40 -1.50
N LEU A 65 2.89 -3.26 -2.51
CA LEU A 65 2.37 -4.63 -2.62
C LEU A 65 3.55 -5.62 -2.63
#